data_AF-A0A846YST9-F1
#
_entry.id   AF-A0A846YST9-F1
#
_cell.length_a   1.000
_cell.length_b   1.000
_cell.length_c   1.000
_cell.angle_alpha   90.00
_cell.angle_beta   90.00
_cell.angle_gamma   90.00
#
_symmetry.space_group_name_H-M   'P 1'
#
loop_
_entity.id
_entity.type
_entity.pdbx_description
1 polymer ?
#
loop_
_entity_poly.entity_id
_entity_poly.type
_entity_poly.pdbx_seq_one_letter_code
_entity_poly.pdbx_strand_id
1 'polypeptide(L)'
;MRVDLLDYFRGVRPWGQLFRFLKRLPPHGWYQSAIAMDEEIGYARAMQDRPEKAGPISPLGYSLPVLLQLRQIDLLKELMRVTASVFSGKLPPPIRPEPRPQTAEERIRDELETLNVKNAVDLILGVASQG
;
A
#
# COMPACT_ATOMS: atom_id res chain seq x y z
N MET A 1 -21.64 -21.72 -10.18
CA MET A 1 -21.66 -21.20 -11.57
C MET A 1 -20.23 -21.25 -12.09
N ARG A 2 -19.93 -22.08 -13.09
CA ARG A 2 -18.58 -22.19 -13.66
C ARG A 2 -18.46 -21.14 -14.77
N VAL A 3 -17.73 -20.06 -14.50
CA VAL A 3 -17.43 -19.03 -15.51
C VAL A 3 -16.14 -19.44 -16.20
N ASP A 4 -16.18 -19.64 -17.52
CA ASP A 4 -14.99 -19.85 -18.32
C ASP A 4 -14.53 -18.50 -18.90
N LEU A 5 -13.23 -18.21 -18.77
CA LEU A 5 -12.65 -16.99 -19.36
C LEU A 5 -12.72 -17.03 -20.89
N LEU A 6 -12.62 -18.22 -21.49
CA LEU A 6 -12.62 -18.39 -22.94
C LEU A 6 -13.96 -17.96 -23.58
N ASP A 7 -15.07 -18.00 -22.84
CA ASP A 7 -16.37 -17.53 -23.31
C ASP A 7 -16.36 -16.04 -23.68
N TYR A 8 -15.56 -15.22 -22.98
CA TYR A 8 -15.43 -13.80 -23.29
C TYR A 8 -14.58 -13.58 -24.54
N PHE A 9 -13.46 -14.30 -24.67
CA PHE A 9 -12.58 -14.18 -25.83
C PHE A 9 -13.22 -14.69 -27.13
N ARG A 10 -14.13 -15.67 -27.03
CA ARG A 10 -14.92 -16.19 -28.17
C ARG A 10 -16.13 -15.31 -28.53
N GLY A 11 -16.41 -14.25 -27.76
CA GLY A 11 -17.55 -13.37 -28.00
C GLY A 11 -18.90 -13.92 -27.53
N VAL A 12 -18.92 -15.04 -26.79
CA VAL A 12 -20.15 -15.60 -26.19
C VAL A 12 -20.68 -14.70 -25.08
N ARG A 13 -19.78 -14.00 -24.38
CA ARG A 13 -20.11 -13.02 -23.33
C ARG A 13 -19.51 -11.65 -23.63
N PRO A 14 -20.20 -10.54 -23.27
CA PRO A 14 -19.71 -9.20 -23.54
C PRO A 14 -18.52 -8.82 -22.64
N TRP A 15 -17.56 -8.09 -23.19
CA TRP A 15 -16.38 -7.59 -22.47
C TRP A 15 -16.73 -6.77 -21.22
N GLY A 16 -17.80 -5.97 -21.26
CA GLY A 16 -18.26 -5.20 -20.10
C GLY A 16 -18.69 -6.07 -18.91
N GLN A 17 -19.07 -7.33 -19.13
CA GLN A 17 -19.32 -8.28 -18.06
C GLN A 17 -18.00 -8.78 -17.45
N LEU A 18 -16.98 -9.04 -18.28
CA LEU A 18 -15.64 -9.44 -17.79
C LEU A 18 -15.02 -8.34 -16.92
N PHE A 19 -15.04 -7.08 -17.37
CA PHE A 19 -14.49 -5.97 -16.59
C PHE A 19 -15.18 -5.83 -15.22
N ARG A 20 -16.50 -5.97 -15.16
CA ARG A 20 -17.24 -5.95 -13.89
C ARG A 20 -16.88 -7.13 -12.99
N PHE A 21 -16.64 -8.30 -13.57
CA PHE A 21 -16.19 -9.48 -12.84
C PHE A 21 -14.79 -9.26 -12.25
N LEU A 22 -13.82 -8.83 -13.06
CA LEU A 22 -12.44 -8.56 -12.62
C LEU A 22 -12.39 -7.50 -11.51
N LYS A 23 -13.19 -6.43 -11.63
CA LYS A 23 -13.30 -5.38 -10.60
C LYS A 23 -13.89 -5.88 -9.27
N ARG A 24 -14.62 -6.99 -9.28
CA ARG A 24 -15.22 -7.60 -8.07
C ARG A 24 -14.39 -8.72 -7.47
N LEU A 25 -13.22 -9.02 -8.04
CA LEU A 25 -12.31 -9.99 -7.45
C LEU A 25 -11.85 -9.52 -6.06
N PRO A 26 -11.57 -10.45 -5.13
CA PRO A 26 -11.06 -10.09 -3.82
C PRO A 26 -9.84 -9.17 -3.91
N PRO A 27 -9.74 -8.14 -3.06
CA PRO A 27 -8.65 -7.15 -3.10
C PRO A 27 -7.26 -7.77 -2.85
N HIS A 28 -7.22 -8.94 -2.22
CA HIS A 28 -6.00 -9.69 -1.91
C HIS A 28 -5.70 -10.82 -2.91
N GLY A 29 -6.39 -10.84 -4.05
CA GLY A 29 -6.13 -11.79 -5.12
C GLY A 29 -4.91 -11.40 -5.95
N TRP A 30 -4.23 -12.40 -6.51
CA TRP A 30 -3.05 -12.22 -7.37
C TRP A 30 -3.23 -11.16 -8.46
N TYR A 31 -4.41 -11.13 -9.11
CA TYR A 31 -4.74 -10.15 -10.14
C TYR A 31 -4.74 -8.71 -9.61
N GLN A 32 -5.41 -8.47 -8.47
CA GLN A 32 -5.49 -7.12 -7.88
C GLN A 32 -4.12 -6.67 -7.38
N SER A 33 -3.34 -7.58 -6.79
CA SER A 33 -1.97 -7.30 -6.37
C SER A 33 -1.04 -6.99 -7.55
N ALA A 34 -1.18 -7.69 -8.68
CA ALA A 34 -0.39 -7.40 -9.89
C ALA A 34 -0.72 -5.99 -10.42
N ILE A 35 -2.00 -5.63 -10.49
CA ILE A 35 -2.43 -4.28 -10.88
C ILE A 35 -1.93 -3.21 -9.89
N ALA A 36 -1.91 -3.51 -8.60
CA ALA A 36 -1.45 -2.57 -7.59
C ALA A 36 0.07 -2.33 -7.63
N MET A 37 0.83 -3.24 -8.25
CA MET A 37 2.27 -3.12 -8.44
C MET A 37 2.66 -2.56 -9.82
N ASP A 38 1.68 -2.32 -10.69
CA ASP A 38 1.91 -1.69 -11.99
C ASP A 38 2.23 -0.20 -11.81
N GLU A 39 3.38 0.24 -12.33
CA GLU A 39 3.88 1.60 -12.14
C GLU A 39 3.04 2.64 -12.90
N GLU A 40 2.58 2.33 -14.11
CA GLU A 40 1.78 3.26 -14.92
C GLU A 40 0.43 3.53 -14.24
N ILE A 41 -0.21 2.45 -13.78
CA ILE A 41 -1.47 2.53 -13.02
C ILE A 41 -1.24 3.24 -11.69
N GLY A 42 -0.14 2.91 -11.00
CA GLY A 42 0.24 3.52 -9.72
C GLY A 42 0.41 5.03 -9.84
N TYR A 43 1.11 5.50 -10.87
CA TYR A 43 1.32 6.92 -11.15
C TYR A 43 -0.01 7.64 -11.42
N ALA A 44 -0.84 7.07 -12.29
CA ALA A 44 -2.15 7.65 -12.62
C ALA A 44 -3.07 7.76 -11.39
N ARG A 45 -2.99 6.82 -10.44
CA ARG A 45 -3.74 6.87 -9.18
C ARG A 45 -3.13 7.83 -8.16
N ALA A 46 -1.79 7.90 -8.07
CA ALA A 46 -1.09 8.79 -7.16
C ALA A 46 -1.42 10.27 -7.41
N MET A 47 -1.67 10.63 -8.67
CA MET A 47 -2.11 11.97 -9.09
C MET A 47 -3.56 12.31 -8.73
N GLN A 48 -4.39 11.31 -8.42
CA GLN A 48 -5.79 11.53 -8.06
C GLN A 48 -5.93 11.78 -6.56
N ASP A 49 -7.01 12.49 -6.17
CA ASP A 49 -7.34 12.66 -4.76
C ASP A 49 -7.61 11.31 -4.09
N ARG A 50 -7.07 11.14 -2.88
CA ARG A 50 -7.19 9.88 -2.15
C ARG A 50 -8.65 9.66 -1.75
N PRO A 51 -9.28 8.54 -2.14
CA PRO A 51 -10.62 8.24 -1.65
C PRO A 51 -10.59 8.02 -0.13
N GLU A 52 -11.53 8.62 0.59
CA GLU A 52 -11.61 8.55 2.06
C GLU A 52 -11.71 7.12 2.62
N LYS A 53 -12.17 6.16 1.79
CA LYS A 53 -12.37 4.76 2.16
C LYS A 53 -11.84 3.81 1.09
N ALA A 54 -10.52 3.76 0.93
CA ALA A 54 -9.88 2.64 0.25
C ALA A 54 -9.63 1.51 1.26
N GLY A 55 -10.13 0.30 0.98
CA GLY A 55 -9.67 -0.89 1.67
C GLY A 55 -8.21 -1.18 1.31
N PRO A 56 -7.43 -1.83 2.18
CA PRO A 56 -6.02 -2.11 1.91
C PRO A 56 -5.90 -3.08 0.72
N ILE A 57 -5.29 -2.62 -0.38
CA ILE A 57 -4.91 -3.50 -1.48
C ILE A 57 -3.55 -4.08 -1.13
N SER A 58 -3.43 -5.41 -1.22
CA SER A 58 -2.18 -6.05 -0.85
C SER A 58 -1.18 -6.03 -2.02
N PRO A 59 0.09 -5.68 -1.78
CA PRO A 59 1.16 -5.79 -2.76
C PRO A 59 1.38 -7.24 -3.24
N LEU A 60 2.06 -7.40 -4.38
CA LEU A 60 2.35 -8.71 -4.94
C LEU A 60 3.15 -9.58 -3.96
N GLY A 61 2.71 -10.82 -3.76
CA GLY A 61 3.35 -11.77 -2.84
C GLY A 61 2.90 -11.66 -1.38
N TYR A 62 2.14 -10.62 -1.02
CA TYR A 62 1.63 -10.45 0.33
C TYR A 62 0.15 -10.77 0.37
N SER A 63 -0.20 -11.98 0.82
CA SER A 63 -1.59 -12.32 1.08
C SER A 63 -2.09 -11.65 2.37
N LEU A 64 -3.41 -11.56 2.55
CA LEU A 64 -4.01 -11.02 3.77
C LEU A 64 -3.46 -11.68 5.06
N PRO A 65 -3.32 -13.03 5.15
CA PRO A 65 -2.68 -13.66 6.30
C PRO A 65 -1.27 -13.14 6.59
N VAL A 66 -0.45 -12.90 5.56
CA VAL A 66 0.92 -12.38 5.72
C VAL A 66 0.89 -10.95 6.27
N LEU A 67 -0.02 -10.10 5.77
CA LEU A 67 -0.17 -8.74 6.29
C LEU A 67 -0.62 -8.73 7.77
N LEU A 68 -1.52 -9.65 8.15
CA LEU A 68 -1.92 -9.82 9.54
C LEU A 68 -0.76 -10.31 10.42
N GLN A 69 0.09 -11.21 9.91
CA GLN A 69 1.30 -11.65 10.62
C GLN A 69 2.29 -10.50 10.83
N LEU A 70 2.52 -9.64 9.83
CA LEU A 70 3.34 -8.44 10.01
C LEU A 70 2.78 -7.51 11.09
N ARG A 71 1.45 -7.36 11.16
CA ARG A 71 0.81 -6.60 12.25
C ARG A 71 1.02 -7.25 13.62
N GLN A 72 0.95 -8.58 13.70
CA GLN A 72 1.23 -9.30 14.94
C GLN A 72 2.68 -9.09 15.41
N ILE A 73 3.65 -9.12 14.50
CA ILE A 73 5.06 -8.88 14.83
C ILE A 73 5.25 -7.51 15.50
N ASP A 74 4.64 -6.46 14.96
CA ASP A 74 4.74 -5.12 15.57
C ASP A 74 4.08 -5.04 16.95
N LEU A 75 2.93 -5.70 17.14
CA LEU A 75 2.28 -5.75 18.46
C LEU A 75 3.14 -6.50 19.47
N LEU A 76 3.81 -7.57 19.05
CA LEU A 76 4.74 -8.30 19.90
C LEU A 76 5.96 -7.46 20.27
N LYS A 77 6.52 -6.67 19.34
CA LYS A 77 7.61 -5.73 19.63
C LYS A 77 7.23 -4.69 20.68
N GLU A 78 6.04 -4.10 20.58
CA GLU A 78 5.55 -3.15 21.58
C GLU A 78 5.28 -3.84 22.92
N LEU A 79 4.72 -5.05 22.91
CA LEU A 79 4.55 -5.83 24.14
C LEU A 79 5.88 -6.10 24.84
N MET A 80 6.93 -6.48 24.09
CA MET A 80 8.27 -6.68 24.62
C MET A 80 8.82 -5.38 25.24
N ARG A 81 8.66 -4.24 24.55
CA ARG A 81 9.09 -2.92 25.03
C ARG A 81 8.42 -2.52 26.33
N VAL A 82 7.09 -2.68 26.41
CA VAL A 82 6.31 -2.38 27.63
C VAL A 82 6.72 -3.32 28.75
N THR A 83 6.87 -4.61 28.47
CA THR A 83 7.29 -5.61 29.47
C THR A 83 8.67 -5.27 30.05
N ALA A 84 9.63 -4.89 29.21
CA ALA A 84 10.94 -4.46 29.66
C ALA A 84 10.88 -3.20 30.54
N SER A 85 9.94 -2.29 30.29
CA SER A 85 9.75 -1.08 31.08
C SER A 85 9.30 -1.35 32.52
N VAL A 86 8.55 -2.43 32.74
CA VAL A 86 8.08 -2.83 34.08
C VAL A 86 9.27 -3.19 34.98
N PHE A 87 10.31 -3.82 34.42
CA PHE A 87 11.50 -4.21 35.18
C PHE A 87 12.57 -3.12 35.27
N SER A 88 12.70 -2.26 34.26
CA SER A 88 13.73 -1.22 34.23
C SER A 88 13.30 0.11 34.86
N GLY A 89 11.99 0.31 35.08
CA GLY A 89 11.40 1.57 35.54
C GLY A 89 11.45 2.70 34.50
N LYS A 90 11.92 2.43 33.28
CA LYS A 90 11.99 3.40 32.17
C LYS A 90 11.48 2.78 30.89
N LEU A 91 10.68 3.53 30.11
CA LEU A 91 10.21 3.04 28.83
C LEU A 91 11.36 3.04 27.80
N PRO A 92 11.74 1.88 27.23
CA PRO A 92 12.74 1.84 26.18
C PRO A 92 12.27 2.62 24.94
N PRO A 93 13.18 3.02 24.04
CA PRO A 93 12.78 3.67 22.79
C PRO A 93 11.87 2.75 21.95
N PRO A 94 10.97 3.33 21.12
CA PRO A 94 10.13 2.55 20.22
C PRO A 94 10.97 1.68 19.28
N ILE A 95 10.60 0.42 19.13
CA ILE A 95 11.22 -0.47 18.14
C ILE A 95 10.63 -0.10 16.78
N ARG A 96 11.49 0.08 15.78
CA ARG A 96 11.03 0.41 14.43
C ARG A 96 10.11 -0.71 13.89
N PRO A 97 8.95 -0.36 13.31
CA PRO A 97 8.10 -1.31 12.60
C PRO A 97 8.86 -2.04 11.50
N GLU A 98 8.48 -3.28 11.23
CA GLU A 98 9.01 -3.97 10.03
C GLU A 98 8.60 -3.20 8.75
N PRO A 99 9.49 -3.13 7.74
CA PRO A 99 9.17 -2.46 6.49
C PRO A 99 7.91 -3.08 5.89
N ARG A 100 6.91 -2.25 5.60
CA ARG A 100 5.69 -2.70 4.98
C ARG A 100 5.90 -2.83 3.48
N PRO A 101 5.37 -3.88 2.86
CA PRO A 101 5.32 -3.90 1.41
C PRO A 101 4.42 -2.75 0.97
N GLN A 102 4.87 -2.01 -0.03
CA GLN A 102 4.15 -0.87 -0.58
C GLN A 102 3.66 -1.21 -1.97
N THR A 103 2.46 -0.74 -2.30
CA THR A 103 1.96 -0.73 -3.68
C THR A 103 2.72 0.31 -4.50
N ALA A 104 2.64 0.22 -5.83
CA ALA A 104 3.25 1.21 -6.71
C ALA A 104 2.69 2.62 -6.45
N GLU A 105 1.38 2.73 -6.20
CA GLU A 105 0.75 4.00 -5.85
C GLU A 105 1.33 4.58 -4.54
N GLU A 106 1.42 3.79 -3.48
CA GLU A 106 1.94 4.24 -2.19
C GLU A 106 3.38 4.72 -2.29
N ARG A 107 4.23 3.95 -2.98
CA ARG A 107 5.63 4.33 -3.19
C ARG A 107 5.76 5.67 -3.91
N ILE A 108 4.99 5.87 -4.99
CA ILE A 108 5.04 7.12 -5.78
C ILE A 108 4.50 8.30 -4.97
N ARG A 109 3.44 8.10 -4.17
CA ARG A 109 2.93 9.16 -3.29
C ARG A 109 3.96 9.54 -2.24
N ASP A 110 4.60 8.58 -1.59
CA ASP A 110 5.64 8.82 -0.59
C ASP A 110 6.82 9.61 -1.21
N GLU A 111 7.20 9.29 -2.44
CA GLU A 111 8.23 10.02 -3.20
C GLU A 111 7.80 11.48 -3.45
N LEU A 112 6.57 11.71 -3.92
CA LEU A 112 6.02 13.06 -4.17
C LEU A 112 5.91 13.88 -2.88
N GLU A 113 5.44 13.26 -1.79
CA GLU A 113 5.34 13.90 -0.48
C GLU A 113 6.72 14.30 0.04
N THR A 114 7.72 13.43 -0.09
CA THR A 114 9.10 13.72 0.30
C THR A 114 9.67 14.90 -0.48
N LEU A 115 9.42 14.96 -1.80
CA LEU A 115 9.83 16.08 -2.64
C LEU A 115 9.13 17.39 -2.24
N ASN A 116 7.83 17.33 -1.97
CA ASN A 116 7.06 18.50 -1.55
C ASN A 116 7.53 19.04 -0.21
N VAL A 117 7.80 18.16 0.77
CA VAL A 117 8.34 18.54 2.08
C VAL A 117 9.73 19.17 1.91
N LYS A 118 10.61 18.56 1.10
CA LYS A 118 11.94 19.11 0.83
C LYS A 118 11.84 20.52 0.23
N ASN A 119 11.01 20.71 -0.80
CA ASN A 119 10.80 22.01 -1.43
C ASN A 119 10.24 23.04 -0.43
N ALA A 120 9.31 22.65 0.44
CA ALA A 120 8.76 23.53 1.47
C ALA A 120 9.81 23.91 2.51
N VAL A 121 10.66 22.97 2.94
CA VAL A 121 11.77 23.23 3.86
C VAL A 121 12.80 24.16 3.22
N ASP A 122 13.18 23.92 1.96
CA ASP A 122 14.13 24.76 1.22
C ASP A 122 13.60 26.20 1.06
N LEU A 123 12.29 26.37 0.87
CA LEU A 123 11.62 27.67 0.83
C LEU A 123 11.67 28.37 2.19
N ILE A 124 11.37 27.66 3.29
CA ILE A 124 11.39 28.22 4.65
C ILE A 124 12.81 28.61 5.07
N LEU A 125 13.81 27.81 4.69
CA LEU A 125 15.22 28.06 5.01
C LEU A 125 15.87 29.11 4.11
N GLY A 126 15.17 29.62 3.09
CA GLY A 126 15.67 30.68 2.21
C GLY A 126 16.83 30.26 1.30
N VAL A 127 17.08 28.96 1.15
CA VAL A 127 18.19 28.44 0.34
C VAL A 127 17.92 28.63 -1.17
N ALA A 128 16.66 28.83 -1.56
CA ALA A 128 16.24 29.03 -2.95
C ALA A 128 16.47 30.45 -3.52
N SER A 129 17.02 31.41 -2.75
CA SER A 129 17.18 32.81 -3.21
C SER A 129 18.61 33.21 -3.61
N GLN A 130 19.50 32.26 -3.95
CA GLN A 130 20.85 32.56 -4.46
C GLN A 130 21.17 31.78 -5.74
N GLY A 131 20.37 32.01 -6.79
CA GLY A 131 20.69 31.68 -8.18
C GLY A 131 20.57 32.92 -9.05
#